data_AF-A0A934YKV0-F1
#
_entry.id   AF-A0A934YKV0-F1
#
_cell.length_a   1.000
_cell.length_b   1.000
_cell.length_c   1.000
_cell.angle_alpha   90.00
_cell.angle_beta   90.00
_cell.angle_gamma   90.00
#
_symmetry.space_group_name_H-M   'P 1'
#
loop_
_entity.id
_entity.type
_entity.pdbx_description
1 polymer ?
#
loop_
_entity_poly.entity_id
_entity_poly.type
_entity_poly.pdbx_seq_one_letter_code
_entity_poly.pdbx_strand_id
1 'polypeptide(L)'
;MRFGTRLFVVGTLALASLAACSSTVVTTTSDGGDEDAAVPVDATTPARDASTSQDAGVRDSATPRDSAPPPPDAAPPPPDASPPPDASPPPDAAPPPDAAVDAADAAKDTGSDAAVTACYAPDDALALTAAAPRLSPSLCTAAQIVGAQTACLGPAATSATCNNYLAANRSCARCIFGALAGDTPATTPLGSLIPVSEDSVAPAIGGCAALIIGRPECAVPVSQQTVCTSSACATCMDAASEEACLGTASLGICAGLGDGACNAAIDATVATWGPRCRGAAFNDTYLKVATVMCGAP
;
A
#
# COMPACT_ATOMS: atom_id res chain seq x y z
N MET A 1 -19.64 5.68 -11.70
CA MET A 1 -19.27 5.70 -10.27
C MET A 1 -18.48 6.99 -10.04
N ARG A 2 -18.82 7.79 -9.01
CA ARG A 2 -18.22 9.11 -8.79
C ARG A 2 -16.82 8.94 -8.20
N PHE A 3 -15.78 9.15 -9.01
CA PHE A 3 -14.39 9.07 -8.56
C PHE A 3 -13.97 10.38 -7.90
N GLY A 4 -13.43 10.27 -6.69
CA GLY A 4 -13.08 11.36 -5.82
C GLY A 4 -11.99 12.25 -6.40
N THR A 5 -12.13 13.55 -6.17
CA THR A 5 -11.13 14.59 -6.38
C THR A 5 -9.79 14.14 -5.79
N ARG A 6 -8.82 13.79 -6.66
CA ARG A 6 -7.45 13.51 -6.24
C ARG A 6 -6.82 14.82 -5.79
N LEU A 7 -6.57 14.93 -4.48
CA LEU A 7 -5.71 15.95 -3.93
C LEU A 7 -4.28 15.60 -4.33
N PHE A 8 -3.79 16.21 -5.41
CA PHE A 8 -2.36 16.24 -5.71
C PHE A 8 -1.69 17.07 -4.62
N VAL A 9 -1.23 16.42 -3.55
CA VAL A 9 -0.25 17.01 -2.65
C VAL A 9 1.07 16.93 -3.37
N VAL A 10 1.36 17.94 -4.20
CA VAL A 10 2.70 18.19 -4.74
C VAL A 10 3.55 18.73 -3.58
N GLY A 11 3.90 17.83 -2.66
CA GLY A 11 4.98 18.04 -1.72
C GLY A 11 6.22 17.45 -2.36
N THR A 12 7.23 18.27 -2.62
CA THR A 12 8.56 17.84 -3.06
C THR A 12 9.13 16.90 -2.01
N LEU A 13 8.88 15.61 -2.16
CA LEU A 13 9.26 14.57 -1.22
C LEU A 13 10.39 13.84 -1.88
N ALA A 14 11.54 14.52 -1.92
CA ALA A 14 12.79 14.00 -2.44
C ALA A 14 13.07 12.61 -1.86
N LEU A 15 12.63 11.57 -2.57
CA LEU A 15 13.19 10.24 -2.54
C LEU A 15 14.48 10.34 -3.33
N ALA A 16 15.44 11.06 -2.74
CA ALA A 16 16.83 10.82 -3.03
C ALA A 16 17.04 9.32 -2.88
N SER A 17 17.72 8.73 -3.87
CA SER A 17 18.76 7.74 -3.59
C SER A 17 19.27 7.96 -2.17
N LEU A 18 19.31 6.92 -1.35
CA LEU A 18 19.96 6.98 -0.03
C LEU A 18 21.48 7.08 -0.13
N ALA A 19 21.94 8.08 -0.84
CA ALA A 19 23.28 8.58 -0.86
C ALA A 19 23.21 10.06 -0.44
N ALA A 20 23.87 10.34 0.68
CA ALA A 20 24.31 11.64 1.16
C ALA A 20 23.24 12.59 1.75
N CYS A 21 23.08 12.48 3.07
CA CYS A 21 23.26 13.67 3.90
C CYS A 21 24.71 14.15 3.73
N SER A 22 25.00 14.95 2.70
CA SER A 22 26.21 15.78 2.68
C SER A 22 25.87 17.10 3.35
N SER A 23 26.28 17.22 4.61
CA SER A 23 26.43 18.51 5.26
C SER A 23 27.40 19.37 4.45
N THR A 24 26.92 20.40 3.75
CA THR A 24 27.79 21.52 3.41
C THR A 24 27.86 22.42 4.64
N VAL A 25 28.78 22.07 5.52
CA VAL A 25 29.33 23.03 6.47
C VAL A 25 30.15 24.03 5.65
N VAL A 26 29.69 25.27 5.57
CA VAL A 26 30.56 26.39 5.19
C VAL A 26 31.44 26.69 6.39
N THR A 27 32.58 26.02 6.50
CA THR A 27 33.69 26.47 7.35
C THR A 27 34.46 27.52 6.58
N THR A 28 34.33 28.76 7.02
CA THR A 28 35.30 29.82 6.76
C THR A 28 36.66 29.36 7.27
N THR A 29 37.63 29.19 6.37
CA THR A 29 39.05 29.05 6.72
C THR A 29 39.56 30.40 7.21
N SER A 30 39.78 30.52 8.52
CA SER A 30 40.77 31.43 9.09
C SER A 30 41.99 30.59 9.44
N ASP A 31 43.06 30.76 8.66
CA ASP A 31 44.41 30.34 9.03
C ASP A 31 44.85 31.06 10.31
N GLY A 32 45.23 30.30 11.32
CA GLY A 32 45.87 30.75 12.55
C GLY A 32 46.49 29.54 13.22
N GLY A 33 47.81 29.53 13.33
CA GLY A 33 48.62 28.39 13.72
C GLY A 33 48.67 28.10 15.23
N ASP A 34 49.76 27.42 15.58
CA ASP A 34 50.23 27.05 16.93
C ASP A 34 49.56 25.80 17.51
N GLU A 35 50.19 24.62 17.40
CA GLU A 35 51.14 24.06 18.38
C GLU A 35 50.51 23.90 19.77
N ASP A 36 50.11 22.68 20.16
CA ASP A 36 50.69 22.04 21.36
C ASP A 36 50.11 20.66 21.74
N ALA A 37 51.06 19.80 22.11
CA ALA A 37 51.07 18.79 23.17
C ALA A 37 50.04 17.65 23.27
N ALA A 38 50.63 16.45 23.31
CA ALA A 38 50.08 15.17 23.69
C ALA A 38 49.66 15.07 25.17
N VAL A 39 48.67 14.20 25.45
CA VAL A 39 48.53 13.50 26.75
C VAL A 39 48.06 12.05 26.49
N PRO A 40 48.77 11.02 26.97
CA PRO A 40 48.25 9.67 27.04
C PRO A 40 47.43 9.49 28.33
N VAL A 41 46.25 8.87 28.24
CA VAL A 41 45.51 8.44 29.44
C VAL A 41 45.56 6.93 29.53
N ASP A 42 46.21 6.51 30.60
CA ASP A 42 46.51 5.16 31.03
C ASP A 42 45.26 4.41 31.53
N ALA A 43 45.34 3.09 31.43
CA ALA A 43 44.36 2.14 31.89
C ALA A 43 44.37 2.03 33.42
N THR A 44 43.19 1.93 34.03
CA THR A 44 43.06 1.23 35.32
C THR A 44 41.63 0.78 35.56
N THR A 45 41.42 -0.52 35.40
CA THR A 45 40.32 -1.27 36.01
C THR A 45 40.64 -1.49 37.49
N PRO A 46 39.63 -1.52 38.37
CA PRO A 46 39.54 -2.66 39.28
C PRO A 46 38.13 -3.26 39.40
N ALA A 47 38.13 -4.47 39.97
CA ALA A 47 37.10 -5.48 39.99
C ALA A 47 35.98 -5.29 41.03
N ARG A 48 34.90 -6.06 40.80
CA ARG A 48 34.02 -6.79 41.74
C ARG A 48 33.62 -6.14 43.06
N ASP A 49 32.30 -6.12 43.31
CA ASP A 49 31.77 -6.83 44.48
C ASP A 49 30.31 -7.29 44.33
N ALA A 50 30.02 -8.38 45.02
CA ALA A 50 28.77 -9.13 45.07
C ALA A 50 27.88 -8.71 46.27
N SER A 51 26.69 -9.31 46.34
CA SER A 51 25.66 -9.26 47.41
C SER A 51 24.58 -8.18 47.18
N THR A 52 23.28 -8.38 47.42
CA THR A 52 22.60 -9.34 48.32
C THR A 52 21.12 -9.45 47.94
N SER A 53 20.55 -10.58 48.34
CA SER A 53 19.14 -10.97 48.38
C SER A 53 18.15 -9.94 48.97
N GLN A 54 16.95 -9.87 48.40
CA GLN A 54 15.64 -9.59 49.03
C GLN A 54 14.61 -10.29 48.13
N ASP A 55 14.06 -11.46 48.47
CA ASP A 55 13.08 -11.79 49.53
C ASP A 55 11.66 -11.24 49.28
N ALA A 56 10.72 -12.08 49.69
CA ALA A 56 9.32 -12.30 49.37
C ALA A 56 8.38 -11.09 49.21
N GLY A 57 7.47 -11.26 48.25
CA GLY A 57 6.25 -10.48 48.09
C GLY A 57 5.13 -11.30 47.44
N VAL A 58 4.63 -12.29 48.18
CA VAL A 58 3.38 -13.02 47.95
C VAL A 58 2.22 -12.05 47.66
N ARG A 59 1.53 -12.19 46.52
CA ARG A 59 0.09 -11.86 46.37
C ARG A 59 -0.59 -12.75 45.34
N ASP A 60 -1.13 -13.86 45.83
CA ASP A 60 -2.30 -14.51 45.28
C ASP A 60 -3.53 -13.60 45.45
N SER A 61 -4.29 -13.40 44.38
CA SER A 61 -5.72 -13.10 44.43
C SER A 61 -6.33 -13.53 43.11
N ALA A 62 -6.76 -14.79 43.12
CA ALA A 62 -7.61 -15.39 42.12
C ALA A 62 -8.95 -14.66 42.06
N THR A 63 -9.29 -14.13 40.90
CA THR A 63 -10.67 -13.70 40.57
C THR A 63 -11.40 -14.92 39.99
N PRO A 64 -12.55 -15.33 40.53
CA PRO A 64 -13.32 -16.43 39.95
C PRO A 64 -13.93 -15.97 38.61
N ARG A 65 -13.70 -16.80 37.57
CA ARG A 65 -14.41 -16.71 36.29
C ARG A 65 -15.85 -17.17 36.51
N ASP A 66 -16.78 -16.25 36.33
CA ASP A 66 -18.21 -16.51 36.24
C ASP A 66 -18.49 -17.06 34.83
N SER A 67 -18.53 -18.39 34.72
CA SER A 67 -18.88 -19.09 33.49
C SER A 67 -20.38 -19.05 33.31
N ALA A 68 -20.87 -18.08 32.56
CA ALA A 68 -22.23 -18.13 32.02
C ALA A 68 -22.38 -19.39 31.13
N PRO A 69 -23.49 -20.14 31.23
CA PRO A 69 -23.75 -21.28 30.37
C PRO A 69 -23.87 -20.82 28.91
N PRO A 70 -23.40 -21.64 27.95
CA PRO A 70 -23.52 -21.32 26.53
C PRO A 70 -25.01 -21.19 26.14
N PRO A 71 -25.35 -20.28 25.21
CA PRO A 71 -26.70 -20.18 24.68
C PRO A 71 -27.11 -21.51 24.03
N PRO A 72 -28.40 -21.89 24.10
CA PRO A 72 -28.90 -23.11 23.47
C PRO A 72 -28.63 -23.08 21.96
N ASP A 73 -28.22 -24.22 21.42
CA ASP A 73 -27.97 -24.43 19.99
C ASP A 73 -29.15 -23.92 19.16
N ALA A 74 -28.87 -22.97 18.26
CA ALA A 74 -29.84 -22.50 17.29
C ALA A 74 -30.30 -23.69 16.44
N ALA A 75 -31.61 -23.85 16.31
CA ALA A 75 -32.21 -24.89 15.49
C ALA A 75 -31.61 -24.89 14.07
N PRO A 76 -31.41 -26.07 13.46
CA PRO A 76 -30.89 -26.16 12.10
C PRO A 76 -31.82 -25.39 11.14
N PRO A 77 -31.26 -24.67 10.15
CA PRO A 77 -32.06 -23.97 9.17
C PRO A 77 -32.98 -24.97 8.44
N PRO A 78 -34.20 -24.56 8.04
CA PRO A 78 -35.06 -25.39 7.23
C PRO A 78 -34.36 -25.77 5.92
N PRO A 79 -34.60 -26.97 5.39
CA PRO A 79 -34.02 -27.40 4.13
C PRO A 79 -34.45 -26.44 3.00
N ASP A 80 -33.47 -25.99 2.21
CA ASP A 80 -33.68 -25.12 1.06
C ASP A 80 -34.75 -25.70 0.12
N ALA A 81 -35.76 -24.88 -0.15
CA ALA A 81 -36.77 -25.19 -1.14
C ALA A 81 -36.08 -25.32 -2.50
N SER A 82 -36.28 -26.46 -3.17
CA SER A 82 -35.70 -26.73 -4.48
C SER A 82 -36.07 -25.62 -5.48
N PRO A 83 -35.12 -25.17 -6.32
CA PRO A 83 -35.40 -24.16 -7.33
C PRO A 83 -36.48 -24.67 -8.30
N PRO A 84 -37.37 -23.78 -8.78
CA PRO A 84 -38.36 -24.14 -9.80
C PRO A 84 -37.65 -24.58 -11.09
N PRO A 85 -38.26 -25.50 -11.86
CA PRO A 85 -37.69 -26.00 -13.09
C PRO A 85 -37.49 -24.87 -14.12
N ASP A 86 -36.32 -24.87 -14.75
CA ASP A 86 -35.92 -23.93 -15.80
C ASP A 86 -36.97 -23.86 -16.92
N ALA A 87 -37.53 -22.66 -17.11
CA ALA A 87 -38.29 -22.34 -18.30
C ALA A 87 -37.31 -22.28 -19.49
N SER A 88 -37.54 -23.11 -20.49
CA SER A 88 -36.73 -23.16 -21.70
C SER A 88 -36.69 -21.79 -22.38
N PRO A 89 -35.53 -21.35 -22.90
CA PRO A 89 -35.42 -20.09 -23.62
C PRO A 89 -36.26 -20.12 -24.91
N PRO A 90 -36.90 -19.01 -25.30
CA PRO A 90 -37.60 -18.90 -26.56
C PRO A 90 -36.61 -19.03 -27.74
N PRO A 91 -37.06 -19.53 -28.90
CA PRO A 91 -36.23 -19.69 -30.08
C PRO A 91 -35.70 -18.34 -30.60
N ASP A 92 -34.43 -18.32 -30.99
CA ASP A 92 -33.69 -17.17 -31.49
C ASP A 92 -34.42 -16.45 -32.63
N ALA A 93 -34.68 -15.15 -32.43
CA ALA A 93 -35.06 -14.25 -33.49
C ALA A 93 -33.82 -13.96 -34.36
N ALA A 94 -33.95 -14.19 -35.66
CA ALA A 94 -32.91 -13.95 -36.64
C ALA A 94 -32.39 -12.49 -36.57
N PRO A 95 -31.07 -12.27 -36.73
CA PRO A 95 -30.50 -10.93 -36.74
C PRO A 95 -31.01 -10.13 -37.96
N PRO A 96 -31.29 -8.82 -37.80
CA PRO A 96 -31.65 -7.96 -38.92
C PRO A 96 -30.45 -7.80 -39.87
N PRO A 97 -30.71 -7.64 -41.19
CA PRO A 97 -29.66 -7.47 -42.18
C PRO A 97 -28.89 -6.15 -41.99
N ASP A 98 -27.60 -6.22 -42.27
CA ASP A 98 -26.59 -5.17 -42.17
C ASP A 98 -27.07 -3.81 -42.71
N ALA A 99 -27.37 -2.89 -41.80
CA ALA A 99 -27.50 -1.48 -42.12
C ALA A 99 -26.09 -0.89 -42.25
N ALA A 100 -25.76 -0.46 -43.46
CA ALA A 100 -24.55 0.27 -43.79
C ALA A 100 -24.33 1.42 -42.79
N VAL A 101 -23.24 1.33 -42.04
CA VAL A 101 -22.73 2.43 -41.22
C VAL A 101 -22.18 3.52 -42.14
N ASP A 102 -22.88 4.64 -42.15
CA ASP A 102 -22.49 5.87 -42.83
C ASP A 102 -21.09 6.33 -42.40
N ALA A 103 -20.24 6.63 -43.37
CA ALA A 103 -18.86 7.11 -43.20
C ALA A 103 -18.74 8.54 -42.59
N ALA A 104 -19.81 9.05 -41.97
CA ALA A 104 -19.87 10.41 -41.43
C ALA A 104 -19.40 10.52 -39.97
N ASP A 105 -19.27 9.41 -39.23
CA ASP A 105 -18.78 9.44 -37.83
C ASP A 105 -17.25 9.35 -37.68
N ALA A 106 -16.52 9.07 -38.76
CA ALA A 106 -15.05 8.95 -38.72
C ALA A 106 -14.31 10.28 -38.44
N ALA A 107 -14.99 11.42 -38.49
CA ALA A 107 -14.38 12.73 -38.28
C ALA A 107 -14.43 13.22 -36.82
N LYS A 108 -15.13 12.51 -35.92
CA LYS A 108 -15.30 12.95 -34.52
C LYS A 108 -14.35 12.25 -33.53
N ASP A 109 -13.67 11.20 -33.95
CA ASP A 109 -12.84 10.35 -33.08
C ASP A 109 -11.35 10.78 -33.04
N THR A 110 -10.91 11.66 -33.93
CA THR A 110 -9.49 12.06 -34.03
C THR A 110 -9.01 12.99 -32.90
N GLY A 111 -9.91 13.47 -32.04
CA GLY A 111 -9.57 14.36 -30.94
C GLY A 111 -9.18 13.66 -29.63
N SER A 112 -9.69 12.45 -29.38
CA SER A 112 -9.53 11.79 -28.07
C SER A 112 -8.22 10.97 -27.99
N ASP A 113 -7.83 10.32 -29.09
CA ASP A 113 -6.62 9.48 -29.13
C ASP A 113 -5.31 10.29 -29.03
N ALA A 114 -5.34 11.54 -29.49
CA ALA A 114 -4.20 12.44 -29.41
C ALA A 114 -3.88 12.83 -27.95
N ALA A 115 -4.89 12.93 -27.08
CA ALA A 115 -4.71 13.28 -25.67
C ALA A 115 -4.07 12.14 -24.87
N VAL A 116 -4.46 10.89 -25.13
CA VAL A 116 -3.91 9.69 -24.47
C VAL A 116 -2.43 9.52 -24.80
N THR A 117 -2.08 9.71 -26.08
CA THR A 117 -0.69 9.59 -26.55
C THR A 117 0.24 10.61 -25.89
N ALA A 118 -0.30 11.78 -25.47
CA ALA A 118 0.50 12.84 -24.87
C ALA A 118 0.86 12.62 -23.39
N CYS A 119 0.07 11.82 -22.65
CA CYS A 119 0.29 11.59 -21.21
C CYS A 119 0.68 10.14 -20.84
N TYR A 120 0.57 9.20 -21.78
CA TYR A 120 1.06 7.84 -21.60
C TYR A 120 2.59 7.78 -21.74
N ALA A 121 3.28 7.40 -20.65
CA ALA A 121 4.73 7.33 -20.57
C ALA A 121 5.18 5.90 -20.21
N PRO A 122 5.35 4.99 -21.19
CA PRO A 122 5.71 3.60 -20.92
C PRO A 122 7.11 3.44 -20.30
N ASP A 123 8.03 4.37 -20.56
CA ASP A 123 9.37 4.36 -19.96
C ASP A 123 9.35 4.67 -18.45
N ASP A 124 8.26 5.29 -17.96
CA ASP A 124 8.04 5.58 -16.54
C ASP A 124 7.34 4.42 -15.82
N ALA A 125 6.99 3.34 -16.53
CA ALA A 125 6.31 2.19 -15.96
C ALA A 125 7.20 1.47 -14.91
N LEU A 126 6.79 1.58 -13.65
CA LEU A 126 7.54 1.00 -12.53
C LEU A 126 7.28 -0.50 -12.38
N ALA A 127 8.36 -1.26 -12.25
CA ALA A 127 8.31 -2.67 -11.87
C ALA A 127 8.38 -2.79 -10.34
N LEU A 128 7.27 -3.20 -9.72
CA LEU A 128 7.24 -3.48 -8.30
C LEU A 128 8.01 -4.78 -8.01
N THR A 129 9.07 -4.66 -7.20
CA THR A 129 9.82 -5.81 -6.69
C THR A 129 9.59 -5.91 -5.19
N ALA A 130 8.77 -6.86 -4.75
CA ALA A 130 8.45 -7.10 -3.36
C ALA A 130 8.19 -8.58 -3.08
N ALA A 131 8.44 -9.03 -1.86
CA ALA A 131 7.97 -10.32 -1.40
C ALA A 131 6.46 -10.27 -1.11
N ALA A 132 5.79 -11.43 -1.22
CA ALA A 132 4.38 -11.53 -0.86
C ALA A 132 4.15 -11.02 0.56
N PRO A 133 3.14 -10.15 0.77
CA PRO A 133 2.79 -9.72 2.11
C PRO A 133 2.36 -10.93 2.92
N ARG A 134 2.72 -10.91 4.19
CA ARG A 134 2.16 -11.82 5.18
C ARG A 134 1.17 -11.01 6.00
N LEU A 135 0.02 -11.60 6.32
CA LEU A 135 -0.79 -11.09 7.42
C LEU A 135 0.12 -11.00 8.63
N SER A 136 0.45 -9.77 9.02
CA SER A 136 1.39 -9.49 10.09
C SER A 136 0.60 -8.81 11.20
N PRO A 137 -0.28 -9.57 11.90
CA PRO A 137 -1.17 -8.98 12.87
C PRO A 137 -0.34 -8.28 13.95
N SER A 138 -0.72 -7.05 14.26
CA SER A 138 -0.20 -6.27 15.39
C SER A 138 1.23 -5.72 15.25
N LEU A 139 1.74 -5.49 14.02
CA LEU A 139 2.99 -4.73 13.84
C LEU A 139 2.83 -3.23 14.13
N CYS A 140 1.63 -2.72 13.92
CA CYS A 140 1.25 -1.33 14.16
C CYS A 140 0.06 -1.25 15.12
N THR A 141 0.13 -0.33 16.06
CA THR A 141 -1.06 0.16 16.79
C THR A 141 -1.86 1.12 15.91
N ALA A 142 -3.15 1.32 16.21
CA ALA A 142 -3.97 2.32 15.51
C ALA A 142 -3.37 3.73 15.57
N ALA A 143 -2.75 4.09 16.71
CA ALA A 143 -2.07 5.38 16.89
C ALA A 143 -0.85 5.51 15.96
N GLN A 144 -0.10 4.44 15.75
CA GLN A 144 1.03 4.44 14.82
C GLN A 144 0.55 4.59 13.37
N ILE A 145 -0.50 3.89 12.95
CA ILE A 145 -1.06 4.03 11.60
C ILE A 145 -1.50 5.48 11.33
N VAL A 146 -2.25 6.09 12.25
CA VAL A 146 -2.66 7.51 12.12
C VAL A 146 -1.45 8.46 12.20
N GLY A 147 -0.46 8.11 13.03
CA GLY A 147 0.80 8.85 13.15
C GLY A 147 1.60 8.87 11.85
N ALA A 148 1.69 7.74 11.14
CA ALA A 148 2.37 7.64 9.85
C ALA A 148 1.71 8.55 8.80
N GLN A 149 0.38 8.53 8.72
CA GLN A 149 -0.36 9.42 7.84
C GLN A 149 -0.04 10.88 8.14
N THR A 150 -0.10 11.28 9.41
CA THR A 150 0.12 12.67 9.82
C THR A 150 1.57 13.11 9.56
N ALA A 151 2.53 12.24 9.85
CA ALA A 151 3.96 12.55 9.77
C ALA A 151 4.54 12.50 8.36
N CYS A 152 3.98 11.66 7.47
CA CYS A 152 4.55 11.34 6.16
C CYS A 152 3.63 11.63 4.95
N LEU A 153 2.30 11.59 5.11
CA LEU A 153 1.36 11.68 3.98
C LEU A 153 0.45 12.92 4.03
N GLY A 154 0.38 13.58 5.18
CA GLY A 154 -0.47 14.74 5.40
C GLY A 154 0.08 15.99 4.72
N PRO A 155 -0.76 17.02 4.51
CA PRO A 155 -0.34 18.27 3.86
C PRO A 155 0.70 19.07 4.68
N ALA A 156 0.84 18.78 5.97
CA ALA A 156 1.85 19.36 6.85
C ALA A 156 3.08 18.45 7.04
N ALA A 157 3.15 17.31 6.36
CA ALA A 157 4.27 16.40 6.45
C ALA A 157 5.53 17.06 5.86
N THR A 158 6.66 16.85 6.53
CA THR A 158 7.99 17.24 6.06
C THR A 158 8.89 16.02 6.08
N SER A 159 10.00 16.07 5.34
CA SER A 159 11.01 14.99 5.39
C SER A 159 11.50 14.75 6.82
N ALA A 160 11.65 15.81 7.63
CA ALA A 160 12.08 15.70 9.02
C ALA A 160 11.04 14.99 9.90
N THR A 161 9.75 15.36 9.81
CA THR A 161 8.69 14.70 10.60
C THR A 161 8.53 13.25 10.19
N CYS A 162 8.61 12.95 8.90
CA CYS A 162 8.52 11.57 8.42
C CYS A 162 9.72 10.73 8.88
N ASN A 163 10.95 11.22 8.70
CA ASN A 163 12.15 10.50 9.14
C ASN A 163 12.15 10.21 10.64
N ASN A 164 11.70 11.17 11.46
CA ASN A 164 11.54 10.96 12.90
C ASN A 164 10.53 9.84 13.20
N TYR A 165 9.40 9.81 12.47
CA TYR A 165 8.41 8.74 12.61
C TYR A 165 8.99 7.37 12.22
N LEU A 166 9.67 7.29 11.07
CA LEU A 166 10.29 6.06 10.57
C LEU A 166 11.35 5.51 11.54
N ALA A 167 12.17 6.40 12.12
CA ALA A 167 13.18 6.03 13.11
C ALA A 167 12.55 5.50 14.41
N ALA A 168 11.49 6.16 14.90
CA ALA A 168 10.81 5.77 16.13
C ALA A 168 9.96 4.49 15.99
N ASN A 169 9.45 4.19 14.79
CA ASN A 169 8.46 3.13 14.55
C ASN A 169 8.91 2.11 13.49
N ARG A 170 10.20 1.76 13.45
CA ARG A 170 10.83 1.02 12.34
C ARG A 170 10.06 -0.21 11.84
N SER A 171 9.57 -1.08 12.73
CA SER A 171 8.82 -2.28 12.32
C SER A 171 7.46 -1.95 11.70
N CYS A 172 6.72 -1.02 12.32
CA CYS A 172 5.45 -0.56 11.78
C CYS A 172 5.63 0.18 10.45
N ALA A 173 6.66 1.04 10.37
CA ALA A 173 7.04 1.74 9.17
C ALA A 173 7.37 0.80 8.01
N ARG A 174 8.13 -0.27 8.24
CA ARG A 174 8.39 -1.31 7.22
C ARG A 174 7.10 -1.97 6.72
N CYS A 175 6.15 -2.24 7.61
CA CYS A 175 4.87 -2.77 7.16
C CYS A 175 4.07 -1.75 6.34
N ILE A 176 4.10 -0.47 6.73
CA ILE A 176 3.32 0.56 6.04
C ILE A 176 3.90 0.88 4.66
N PHE A 177 5.21 1.14 4.59
CA PHE A 177 5.90 1.66 3.42
C PHE A 177 6.63 0.58 2.61
N GLY A 178 6.74 -0.64 3.12
CA GLY A 178 7.51 -1.72 2.49
C GLY A 178 9.02 -1.55 2.72
N ALA A 179 9.79 -1.64 1.63
CA ALA A 179 11.24 -1.48 1.64
C ALA A 179 11.64 -0.10 2.17
N LEU A 180 12.44 -0.07 3.22
CA LEU A 180 13.07 1.15 3.72
C LEU A 180 14.51 1.25 3.21
N ALA A 181 15.13 2.36 3.57
CA ALA A 181 16.51 2.61 3.27
C ALA A 181 17.46 1.47 3.63
N GLY A 182 18.22 0.99 2.64
CA GLY A 182 19.19 -0.09 2.78
C GLY A 182 18.57 -1.49 2.81
N ASP A 183 17.26 -1.64 2.59
CA ASP A 183 16.63 -2.95 2.41
C ASP A 183 16.81 -3.46 0.98
N THR A 184 16.79 -4.79 0.83
CA THR A 184 16.71 -5.45 -0.47
C THR A 184 15.23 -5.55 -0.87
N PRO A 185 14.78 -4.91 -1.97
CA PRO A 185 13.35 -4.89 -2.33
C PRO A 185 12.76 -6.30 -2.50
N ALA A 186 13.49 -7.21 -3.15
CA ALA A 186 13.03 -8.57 -3.43
C ALA A 186 12.75 -9.43 -2.19
N THR A 187 13.34 -9.10 -1.04
CA THR A 187 13.11 -9.81 0.22
C THR A 187 12.19 -9.06 1.17
N THR A 188 11.81 -7.83 0.83
CA THR A 188 10.95 -7.01 1.68
C THR A 188 9.49 -7.25 1.33
N PRO A 189 8.62 -7.56 2.31
CA PRO A 189 7.20 -7.71 2.06
C PRO A 189 6.58 -6.45 1.46
N LEU A 190 5.60 -6.64 0.60
CA LEU A 190 4.74 -5.58 0.09
C LEU A 190 4.15 -4.76 1.26
N GLY A 191 4.35 -3.44 1.22
CA GLY A 191 3.78 -2.53 2.21
C GLY A 191 2.29 -2.27 2.01
N SER A 192 1.65 -1.66 3.02
CA SER A 192 0.28 -1.14 2.89
C SER A 192 0.14 0.00 1.88
N LEU A 193 1.26 0.63 1.54
CA LEU A 193 1.41 1.62 0.49
C LEU A 193 2.36 1.06 -0.58
N ILE A 194 2.05 1.37 -1.83
CA ILE A 194 2.88 1.08 -3.00
C ILE A 194 3.35 2.38 -3.63
N PRO A 195 4.62 2.47 -4.08
CA PRO A 195 5.08 3.62 -4.85
C PRO A 195 4.39 3.62 -6.22
N VAL A 196 3.87 4.76 -6.64
CA VAL A 196 3.34 4.98 -8.00
C VAL A 196 4.19 5.97 -8.79
N SER A 197 5.01 6.76 -8.11
CA SER A 197 6.08 7.56 -8.68
C SER A 197 7.15 7.80 -7.62
N GLU A 198 8.17 8.60 -7.92
CA GLU A 198 9.19 9.00 -6.94
C GLU A 198 8.59 9.78 -5.78
N ASP A 199 7.55 10.61 -6.02
CA ASP A 199 6.96 11.49 -4.99
C ASP A 199 5.57 11.03 -4.54
N SER A 200 5.03 9.93 -5.08
CA SER A 200 3.65 9.52 -4.83
C SER A 200 3.51 8.06 -4.48
N VAL A 201 2.55 7.79 -3.59
CA VAL A 201 2.18 6.46 -3.14
C VAL A 201 0.68 6.24 -3.29
N ALA A 202 0.27 4.99 -3.46
CA ALA A 202 -1.12 4.57 -3.43
C ALA A 202 -1.33 3.48 -2.36
N PRO A 203 -2.53 3.36 -1.76
CA PRO A 203 -2.84 2.22 -0.90
C PRO A 203 -2.79 0.91 -1.70
N ALA A 204 -2.20 -0.13 -1.13
CA ALA A 204 -2.08 -1.45 -1.74
C ALA A 204 -3.41 -2.24 -1.72
N ILE A 205 -4.46 -1.70 -2.35
CA ILE A 205 -5.82 -2.27 -2.32
C ILE A 205 -5.83 -3.72 -2.83
N GLY A 206 -5.10 -4.00 -3.93
CA GLY A 206 -4.97 -5.36 -4.47
C GLY A 206 -4.31 -6.33 -3.49
N GLY A 207 -3.24 -5.89 -2.83
CA GLY A 207 -2.59 -6.65 -1.75
C GLY A 207 -3.52 -6.91 -0.57
N CYS A 208 -4.26 -5.89 -0.12
CA CYS A 208 -5.25 -6.02 0.94
C CYS A 208 -6.38 -7.00 0.57
N ALA A 209 -6.92 -6.89 -0.64
CA ALA A 209 -7.97 -7.78 -1.14
C ALA A 209 -7.49 -9.23 -1.16
N ALA A 210 -6.31 -9.47 -1.74
CA ALA A 210 -5.66 -10.77 -1.81
C ALA A 210 -5.49 -11.43 -0.42
N LEU A 211 -5.08 -10.65 0.59
CA LEU A 211 -4.97 -11.16 1.96
C LEU A 211 -6.33 -11.54 2.57
N ILE A 212 -7.36 -10.72 2.37
CA ILE A 212 -8.70 -10.98 2.92
C ILE A 212 -9.32 -12.25 2.33
N ILE A 213 -9.10 -12.51 1.05
CA ILE A 213 -9.65 -13.69 0.37
C ILE A 213 -8.78 -14.94 0.56
N GLY A 214 -7.72 -14.86 1.37
CA GLY A 214 -6.81 -15.98 1.65
C GLY A 214 -5.91 -16.36 0.48
N ARG A 215 -5.62 -15.43 -0.43
CA ARG A 215 -4.76 -15.63 -1.60
C ARG A 215 -3.55 -14.69 -1.62
N PRO A 216 -2.64 -14.79 -0.62
CA PRO A 216 -1.48 -13.90 -0.52
C PRO A 216 -0.57 -13.91 -1.75
N GLU A 217 -0.54 -15.01 -2.51
CA GLU A 217 0.20 -15.13 -3.77
C GLU A 217 -0.30 -14.14 -4.85
N CYS A 218 -1.55 -13.67 -4.77
CA CYS A 218 -2.10 -12.66 -5.67
C CYS A 218 -1.67 -11.23 -5.34
N ALA A 219 -1.19 -10.99 -4.13
CA ALA A 219 -1.00 -9.62 -3.65
C ALA A 219 0.05 -8.85 -4.46
N VAL A 220 1.19 -9.48 -4.77
CA VAL A 220 2.27 -8.87 -5.55
C VAL A 220 1.88 -8.64 -7.01
N PRO A 221 1.44 -9.64 -7.80
CA PRO A 221 1.12 -9.41 -9.22
C PRO A 221 0.01 -8.37 -9.42
N VAL A 222 -1.03 -8.38 -8.58
CA VAL A 222 -2.12 -7.40 -8.67
C VAL A 222 -1.63 -5.99 -8.31
N SER A 223 -0.78 -5.87 -7.28
CA SER A 223 -0.19 -4.58 -6.91
C SER A 223 0.82 -4.10 -7.95
N GLN A 224 1.57 -5.00 -8.58
CA GLN A 224 2.52 -4.68 -9.65
C GLN A 224 1.80 -4.14 -10.88
N GLN A 225 0.68 -4.73 -11.27
CA GLN A 225 -0.17 -4.18 -12.34
C GLN A 225 -0.67 -2.77 -11.99
N THR A 226 -1.07 -2.53 -10.74
CA THR A 226 -1.50 -1.20 -10.27
C THR A 226 -0.37 -0.18 -10.33
N VAL A 227 0.83 -0.53 -9.83
CA VAL A 227 2.01 0.32 -9.87
C VAL A 227 2.40 0.66 -11.31
N CYS A 228 2.48 -0.34 -12.19
CA CYS A 228 2.85 -0.15 -13.58
C CYS A 228 1.88 0.78 -14.31
N THR A 229 0.56 0.53 -14.18
CA THR A 229 -0.44 1.35 -14.87
C THR A 229 -0.51 2.77 -14.29
N SER A 230 -0.42 2.94 -12.97
CA SER A 230 -0.47 4.26 -12.34
C SER A 230 0.76 5.10 -12.67
N SER A 231 1.95 4.50 -12.69
CA SER A 231 3.20 5.18 -13.03
C SER A 231 3.24 5.58 -14.51
N ALA A 232 2.85 4.68 -15.42
CA ALA A 232 2.78 4.97 -16.85
C ALA A 232 1.77 6.07 -17.21
N CYS A 233 0.82 6.38 -16.32
CA CYS A 233 -0.24 7.37 -16.53
C CYS A 233 -0.16 8.56 -15.56
N ALA A 234 0.94 8.70 -14.81
CA ALA A 234 1.06 9.69 -13.74
C ALA A 234 0.96 11.15 -14.24
N THR A 235 1.24 11.39 -15.52
CA THR A 235 1.20 12.74 -16.12
C THR A 235 -0.18 13.12 -16.68
N CYS A 236 -1.14 12.19 -16.71
CA CYS A 236 -2.50 12.47 -17.20
C CYS A 236 -3.24 13.38 -16.20
N MET A 237 -3.63 14.56 -16.64
CA MET A 237 -4.21 15.60 -15.76
C MET A 237 -5.73 15.47 -15.58
N ASP A 238 -6.42 14.88 -16.54
CA ASP A 238 -7.87 14.71 -16.53
C ASP A 238 -8.26 13.23 -16.49
N ALA A 239 -9.46 12.99 -15.94
CA ALA A 239 -9.94 11.63 -15.70
C ALA A 239 -10.18 10.82 -16.97
N ALA A 240 -10.53 11.46 -18.09
CA ALA A 240 -10.80 10.75 -19.34
C ALA A 240 -9.48 10.27 -19.97
N SER A 241 -8.48 11.15 -20.03
CA SER A 241 -7.13 10.80 -20.48
C SER A 241 -6.49 9.76 -19.56
N GLU A 242 -6.69 9.87 -18.24
CA GLU A 242 -6.22 8.87 -17.28
C GLU A 242 -6.86 7.49 -17.54
N GLU A 243 -8.20 7.41 -17.66
CA GLU A 243 -8.90 6.15 -17.90
C GLU A 243 -8.44 5.47 -19.20
N ALA A 244 -8.32 6.24 -20.27
CA ALA A 244 -7.84 5.73 -21.55
C ALA A 244 -6.35 5.34 -21.50
N CYS A 245 -5.53 6.08 -20.76
CA CYS A 245 -4.13 5.72 -20.51
C CYS A 245 -4.03 4.41 -19.73
N LEU A 246 -4.80 4.24 -18.66
CA LEU A 246 -4.81 3.01 -17.86
C LEU A 246 -5.19 1.79 -18.72
N GLY A 247 -6.20 1.94 -19.59
CA GLY A 247 -6.57 0.94 -20.58
C GLY A 247 -5.41 0.59 -21.51
N THR A 248 -4.79 1.60 -22.10
CA THR A 248 -3.64 1.47 -23.01
C THR A 248 -2.44 0.79 -22.33
N ALA A 249 -2.08 1.24 -21.12
CA ALA A 249 -0.99 0.68 -20.34
C ALA A 249 -1.25 -0.79 -19.98
N SER A 250 -2.48 -1.13 -19.58
CA SER A 250 -2.86 -2.50 -19.19
C SER A 250 -2.80 -3.51 -20.33
N LEU A 251 -3.09 -3.08 -21.57
CA LEU A 251 -3.00 -3.89 -22.79
C LEU A 251 -1.61 -3.81 -23.44
N GLY A 252 -0.81 -2.81 -23.07
CA GLY A 252 0.52 -2.52 -23.61
C GLY A 252 1.64 -2.92 -22.65
N ILE A 253 2.40 -1.95 -22.14
CA ILE A 253 3.63 -2.18 -21.38
C ILE A 253 3.42 -2.96 -20.07
N CYS A 254 2.22 -2.85 -19.48
CA CYS A 254 1.86 -3.55 -18.24
C CYS A 254 1.18 -4.91 -18.50
N ALA A 255 1.03 -5.31 -19.76
CA ALA A 255 0.45 -6.61 -20.09
C ALA A 255 1.31 -7.74 -19.51
N GLY A 256 0.66 -8.74 -18.89
CA GLY A 256 1.33 -9.91 -18.30
C GLY A 256 1.92 -9.70 -16.90
N LEU A 257 1.87 -8.48 -16.33
CA LEU A 257 2.26 -8.25 -14.93
C LEU A 257 1.17 -8.69 -13.93
N GLY A 258 -0.07 -8.76 -14.39
CA GLY A 258 -1.20 -9.29 -13.61
C GLY A 258 -1.39 -10.80 -13.84
N ASP A 259 -1.92 -11.48 -12.83
CA ASP A 259 -2.43 -12.84 -12.96
C ASP A 259 -3.95 -12.76 -13.18
N GLY A 260 -4.41 -13.17 -14.36
CA GLY A 260 -5.83 -13.10 -14.71
C GLY A 260 -6.74 -13.89 -13.76
N ALA A 261 -6.26 -15.01 -13.21
CA ALA A 261 -6.99 -15.78 -12.21
C ALA A 261 -7.02 -15.07 -10.85
N CYS A 262 -5.95 -14.35 -10.48
CA CYS A 262 -5.95 -13.49 -9.31
C CYS A 262 -6.92 -12.31 -9.44
N ASN A 263 -6.91 -11.61 -10.58
CA ASN A 263 -7.84 -10.51 -10.84
C ASN A 263 -9.30 -11.00 -10.79
N ALA A 264 -9.61 -12.10 -11.48
CA ALA A 264 -10.95 -12.69 -11.45
C ALA A 264 -11.38 -13.11 -10.02
N ALA A 265 -10.48 -13.71 -9.23
CA ALA A 265 -10.79 -14.10 -7.85
C ALA A 265 -11.06 -12.89 -6.94
N ILE A 266 -10.29 -11.81 -7.09
CA ILE A 266 -10.50 -10.56 -6.37
C ILE A 266 -11.83 -9.93 -6.79
N ASP A 267 -12.11 -9.81 -8.08
CA ASP A 267 -13.35 -9.19 -8.56
C ASP A 267 -14.59 -9.96 -8.12
N ALA A 268 -14.56 -11.29 -8.18
CA ALA A 268 -15.65 -12.17 -7.74
C ALA A 268 -15.97 -12.02 -6.24
N THR A 269 -15.04 -11.51 -5.43
CA THR A 269 -15.16 -11.41 -3.96
C THR A 269 -15.20 -9.97 -3.45
N VAL A 270 -15.45 -9.00 -4.33
CA VAL A 270 -15.47 -7.55 -3.99
C VAL A 270 -16.41 -7.20 -2.84
N ALA A 271 -17.54 -7.90 -2.70
CA ALA A 271 -18.46 -7.69 -1.58
C ALA A 271 -17.83 -8.03 -0.21
N THR A 272 -16.87 -8.95 -0.18
CA THR A 272 -16.18 -9.41 1.04
C THR A 272 -15.04 -8.48 1.44
N TRP A 273 -14.15 -8.14 0.50
CA TRP A 273 -12.96 -7.34 0.82
C TRP A 273 -13.16 -5.84 0.63
N GLY A 274 -14.09 -5.42 -0.25
CA GLY A 274 -14.32 -4.02 -0.60
C GLY A 274 -14.55 -3.11 0.61
N PRO A 275 -15.50 -3.42 1.52
CA PRO A 275 -15.74 -2.62 2.72
C PRO A 275 -14.51 -2.47 3.64
N ARG A 276 -13.61 -3.47 3.62
CA ARG A 276 -12.43 -3.57 4.49
C ARG A 276 -11.16 -2.96 3.90
N CYS A 277 -11.08 -2.80 2.57
CA CYS A 277 -9.89 -2.27 1.89
C CYS A 277 -10.15 -0.98 1.08
N ARG A 278 -11.41 -0.64 0.75
CA ARG A 278 -11.75 0.56 -0.04
C ARG A 278 -12.44 1.61 0.83
N GLY A 279 -12.00 2.85 0.69
CA GLY A 279 -12.59 4.02 1.30
C GLY A 279 -13.12 5.02 0.27
N ALA A 280 -13.83 6.04 0.75
CA ALA A 280 -14.34 7.11 -0.12
C ALA A 280 -13.24 8.05 -0.64
N ALA A 281 -12.10 8.11 0.06
CA ALA A 281 -10.95 8.93 -0.26
C ALA A 281 -9.64 8.17 0.02
N PHE A 282 -8.52 8.76 -0.38
CA PHE A 282 -7.18 8.21 -0.11
C PHE A 282 -6.98 7.92 1.39
N ASN A 283 -7.28 8.89 2.26
CA ASN A 283 -7.07 8.76 3.70
C ASN A 283 -7.86 7.60 4.32
N ASP A 284 -9.13 7.45 3.94
CA ASP A 284 -9.99 6.37 4.41
C ASP A 284 -9.50 5.00 3.89
N THR A 285 -9.15 4.95 2.61
CA THR A 285 -8.59 3.74 1.98
C THR A 285 -7.27 3.33 2.63
N TYR A 286 -6.37 4.28 2.86
CA TYR A 286 -5.10 4.06 3.54
C TYR A 286 -5.32 3.45 4.93
N LEU A 287 -6.16 4.07 5.77
CA LEU A 287 -6.39 3.58 7.13
C LEU A 287 -6.92 2.14 7.13
N LYS A 288 -7.84 1.84 6.22
CA LYS A 288 -8.39 0.50 6.01
C LYS A 288 -7.33 -0.52 5.60
N VAL A 289 -6.57 -0.24 4.55
CA VAL A 289 -5.51 -1.12 4.03
C VAL A 289 -4.41 -1.32 5.09
N ALA A 290 -3.94 -0.25 5.73
CA ALA A 290 -2.92 -0.32 6.77
C ALA A 290 -3.41 -1.11 8.00
N THR A 291 -4.68 -0.99 8.38
CA THR A 291 -5.25 -1.78 9.49
C THR A 291 -5.26 -3.27 9.15
N VAL A 292 -5.67 -3.65 7.94
CA VAL A 292 -5.69 -5.06 7.51
C VAL A 292 -4.29 -5.64 7.38
N MET A 293 -3.35 -4.88 6.79
CA MET A 293 -2.02 -5.39 6.48
C MET A 293 -1.06 -5.35 7.68
N CYS A 294 -1.21 -4.34 8.56
CA CYS A 294 -0.24 -4.02 9.60
C CYS A 294 -0.83 -3.90 11.01
N GLY A 295 -2.14 -3.71 11.13
CA GLY A 295 -2.83 -3.50 12.39
C GLY A 295 -3.09 -4.80 13.15
N ALA A 296 -3.62 -4.64 14.38
CA ALA A 296 -4.27 -5.74 15.08
C ALA A 296 -5.56 -6.16 14.35
N PRO A 297 -5.91 -7.45 14.31
CA PRO A 297 -7.09 -7.98 13.62
C PRO A 297 -8.41 -7.47 14.21
#